data_AF-A0A3M0YVJ7-F1
#
_entry.id   AF-A0A3M0YVJ7-F1
#
_cell.length_a   1.000
_cell.length_b   1.000
_cell.length_c   1.000
_cell.angle_alpha   90.00
_cell.angle_beta   90.00
_cell.angle_gamma   90.00
#
_symmetry.space_group_name_H-M   'P 1'
#
loop_
_entity.id
_entity.type
_entity.pdbx_description
1 polymer ?
#
loop_
_entity_poly.entity_id
_entity_poly.type
_entity_poly.pdbx_seq_one_letter_code
_entity_poly.pdbx_strand_id
1 'polypeptide(L)' 'MGKYVVEGVQPLEISRKGNRLYASLPGQPTYTLAPRDAWWFDLAELNGFSMKFVLDENGKVKEVIIYQPNGTFRAQPKK' A
#
# COMPACT_ATOMS: atom_id res chain seq x y z
N MET A 1 2.62 4.93 -12.31
CA MET A 1 1.27 4.96 -11.73
C MET A 1 0.78 3.51 -11.74
N GLY A 2 0.60 2.88 -10.59
CA GLY A 2 0.23 1.45 -10.51
C GLY A 2 -1.10 1.32 -9.79
N LYS A 3 -2.14 0.85 -10.48
CA LYS A 3 -3.43 0.58 -9.85
C LYS A 3 -3.38 -0.85 -9.30
N TYR A 4 -3.39 -0.98 -7.98
CA TYR A 4 -3.43 -2.28 -7.31
C TYR A 4 -4.86 -2.50 -6.82
N VAL A 5 -5.57 -3.49 -7.36
CA VAL A 5 -6.88 -3.85 -6.81
C VAL A 5 -6.66 -5.00 -5.85
N VAL A 6 -6.85 -4.71 -4.58
CA VAL A 6 -6.87 -5.72 -3.52
C VAL A 6 -8.17 -6.52 -3.67
N GLU A 7 -8.10 -7.81 -3.99
CA GLU A 7 -9.30 -8.67 -3.87
C GLU A 7 -9.69 -8.81 -2.39
N GLY A 8 -10.94 -8.47 -2.06
CA GLY A 8 -11.48 -8.57 -0.70
C GLY A 8 -11.27 -7.36 0.20
N VAL A 9 -10.62 -6.29 -0.28
CA VAL A 9 -10.51 -4.99 0.42
C VAL A 9 -10.90 -3.89 -0.57
N GLN A 10 -11.38 -2.76 -0.07
CA GLN A 10 -11.67 -1.60 -0.93
C GLN A 10 -10.45 -1.28 -1.84
N PRO A 11 -10.66 -0.89 -3.12
CA PRO A 11 -9.57 -0.68 -4.06
C PRO A 11 -8.58 0.37 -3.52
N LEU A 12 -7.35 -0.06 -3.27
CA LEU A 12 -6.26 0.78 -2.77
C LEU A 12 -5.45 1.31 -3.96
N GLU A 13 -5.64 2.57 -4.32
CA GLU A 13 -4.85 3.18 -5.39
C GLU A 13 -3.52 3.69 -4.84
N ILE A 14 -2.40 3.13 -5.33
CA ILE A 14 -1.05 3.62 -5.01
C ILE A 14 -0.57 4.52 -6.14
N SER A 15 -0.48 5.82 -5.87
CA SER A 15 0.05 6.80 -6.82
C SER A 15 1.42 7.30 -6.38
N ARG A 16 2.32 7.48 -7.34
CA ARG A 16 3.63 8.10 -7.11
C ARG A 16 3.59 9.51 -7.67
N LYS A 17 3.82 10.53 -6.83
CA LYS A 17 4.05 11.91 -7.27
C LYS A 17 5.46 12.33 -6.85
N GLY A 18 6.34 12.53 -7.83
CA GLY A 18 7.76 12.79 -7.59
C GLY A 18 8.44 11.62 -6.87
N ASN A 19 9.00 11.89 -5.69
CA ASN A 19 9.63 10.88 -4.81
C ASN A 19 8.72 10.40 -3.68
N ARG A 20 7.45 10.80 -3.64
CA ARG A 20 6.49 10.38 -2.63
C ARG A 20 5.47 9.40 -3.20
N LEU A 21 5.11 8.43 -2.39
CA LEU A 21 4.02 7.49 -2.64
C LEU A 21 2.79 7.93 -1.85
N TYR A 22 1.62 7.70 -2.42
CA TYR A 22 0.33 8.06 -1.87
C TYR A 22 -0.62 6.88 -2.01
N ALA A 23 -1.39 6.63 -0.97
CA ALA A 23 -2.41 5.60 -0.89
C ALA A 23 -3.80 6.25 -0.83
N SER A 24 -4.63 5.98 -1.83
CA SER A 24 -6.02 6.47 -1.88
C SER A 24 -6.99 5.30 -1.79
N LEU A 25 -7.91 5.37 -0.83
CA LEU A 25 -9.00 4.41 -0.66
C LEU A 25 -10.32 5.12 -0.95
N PRO A 26 -11.28 4.48 -1.65
CA PRO A 26 -12.58 5.10 -1.91
C PRO A 26 -13.32 5.40 -0.60
N GLY A 27 -13.88 6.60 -0.49
CA GLY A 27 -14.57 7.04 0.72
C GLY A 27 -13.65 7.45 1.88
N GLN A 28 -12.34 7.42 1.69
CA GLN A 28 -11.34 7.88 2.66
C GLN A 28 -10.42 8.94 2.04
N PRO A 29 -9.76 9.78 2.87
CA PRO A 29 -8.74 10.69 2.37
C PRO A 29 -7.55 9.93 1.77
N THR A 30 -6.76 10.64 0.97
CA THR A 30 -5.48 10.10 0.48
C THR A 30 -4.43 10.23 1.57
N TYR A 31 -3.71 9.15 1.81
CA TYR A 31 -2.65 9.06 2.81
C TYR A 31 -1.28 9.09 2.14
N THR A 32 -0.31 9.72 2.79
CA THR A 32 1.07 9.74 2.34
C THR A 32 1.81 8.52 2.87
N LEU A 33 2.49 7.82 1.98
CA LEU A 33 3.32 6.67 2.34
C LEU A 33 4.74 7.13 2.61
N ALA A 34 5.11 7.14 3.89
CA ALA A 34 6.46 7.44 4.35
C ALA A 34 7.29 6.16 4.32
N PRO A 35 8.43 6.12 3.62
CA PRO A 35 9.32 4.97 3.65
C PRO A 35 9.84 4.78 5.07
N ARG A 36 9.65 3.58 5.62
CA ARG A 36 10.14 3.19 6.95
C ARG A 36 11.43 2.39 6.83
N ASP A 37 11.42 1.37 5.98
CA ASP A 37 12.53 0.46 5.74
C ASP A 37 12.34 -0.23 4.39
N ALA A 38 13.35 -0.88 3.82
CA ALA A 38 13.38 -1.57 2.52
C ALA A 38 12.10 -1.46 1.64
N TRP A 39 11.06 -2.22 1.97
CA TRP A 39 9.76 -2.23 1.29
C TRP A 39 8.57 -1.96 2.24
N TRP A 40 8.85 -1.43 3.42
CA TRP A 40 7.90 -1.01 4.44
C TRP A 40 7.63 0.50 4.35
N PHE A 41 6.36 0.85 4.40
CA PHE A 41 5.88 2.22 4.35
C PHE A 41 4.84 2.42 5.44
N ASP A 42 5.03 3.45 6.26
CA ASP A 42 4.04 3.87 7.24
C ASP A 42 3.08 4.89 6.59
N LEU A 43 1.82 4.89 7.01
CA LEU A 43 0.87 5.93 6.61
C LEU A 43 1.10 7.13 7.52
N ALA A 44 1.66 8.22 6.99
CA ALA A 44 2.13 9.35 7.80
C ALA A 44 1.00 10.00 8.62
N GLU A 45 -0.21 9.97 8.09
CA GLU A 45 -1.41 10.54 8.68
C GLU A 45 -2.17 9.55 9.60
N LEU A 46 -1.78 8.26 9.63
CA LEU A 46 -2.44 7.22 10.43
C LEU A 46 -1.43 6.43 11.27
N ASN A 47 -1.38 6.72 12.57
CA ASN A 47 -0.55 5.96 13.50
C ASN A 47 -1.04 4.52 13.67
N GLY A 48 -0.11 3.58 13.67
CA GLY A 48 -0.40 2.14 13.75
C GLY A 48 -0.79 1.50 12.40
N PHE A 49 -0.82 2.28 11.32
CA PHE A 49 -1.02 1.78 9.96
C PHE A 49 0.30 1.73 9.21
N SER A 50 0.58 0.59 8.62
CA SER A 50 1.78 0.39 7.81
C SER A 50 1.51 -0.61 6.70
N MET A 51 2.36 -0.62 5.70
CA MET A 51 2.22 -1.49 4.56
C MET A 51 3.57 -1.96 4.04
N LYS A 52 3.61 -3.22 3.62
CA LYS A 52 4.80 -3.88 3.09
C LYS A 52 4.54 -4.32 1.66
N PHE A 53 5.42 -3.90 0.75
CA PHE A 53 5.45 -4.45 -0.60
C PHE A 53 6.31 -5.70 -0.62
N VAL A 54 5.75 -6.78 -1.13
CA VAL A 54 6.46 -8.05 -1.38
C VAL A 54 6.72 -8.12 -2.87
N LEU A 55 7.98 -8.22 -3.24
CA LEU A 55 8.41 -8.37 -4.62
C LEU A 55 8.56 -9.86 -4.97
N ASP A 56 8.28 -10.20 -6.23
CA ASP A 56 8.62 -11.48 -6.82
C ASP A 56 10.10 -11.51 -7.27
N GLU A 57 10.58 -12.66 -7.76
CA GLU A 57 11.96 -12.88 -8.22
C GLU A 57 12.37 -11.91 -9.35
N ASN A 58 11.39 -11.39 -10.08
CA ASN A 58 11.58 -10.41 -11.16
C ASN A 58 11.56 -8.94 -10.68
N GLY A 59 11.53 -8.69 -9.36
CA GLY A 59 11.46 -7.34 -8.78
C GLY A 59 10.11 -6.66 -8.96
N LYS A 60 9.07 -7.37 -9.42
CA LYS A 60 7.70 -6.86 -9.55
C LYS A 60 6.95 -7.05 -8.24
N VAL A 61 6.09 -6.11 -7.88
CA VAL A 61 5.19 -6.25 -6.72
C VAL A 61 4.29 -7.46 -6.94
N LYS A 62 4.41 -8.46 -6.06
CA LYS A 62 3.61 -9.69 -6.03
C LYS A 62 2.46 -9.60 -5.04
N GLU A 63 2.70 -8.94 -3.92
CA GLU A 63 1.74 -8.80 -2.83
C GLU A 63 1.99 -7.47 -2.10
N VAL A 64 0.94 -6.87 -1.57
CA VAL A 64 0.98 -5.75 -0.63
C VAL A 64 0.30 -6.20 0.64
N ILE A 65 1.01 -6.15 1.76
CA ILE A 65 0.50 -6.47 3.09
C ILE A 65 0.20 -5.16 3.80
N ILE A 66 -1.00 -5.00 4.34
CA ILE A 66 -1.46 -3.81 5.05
C ILE A 66 -1.67 -4.22 6.51
N TYR A 67 -0.90 -3.61 7.40
CA TYR A 67 -1.04 -3.77 8.83
C TYR A 67 -1.85 -2.60 9.38
N GLN A 68 -2.96 -2.90 10.03
CA GLN A 68 -3.78 -1.95 10.75
C GLN A 68 -4.03 -2.46 12.18
N PRO A 69 -4.36 -1.59 13.14
CA PRO A 69 -4.68 -2.01 14.51
C PRO A 69 -5.81 -3.06 14.56
N ASN A 70 -6.73 -3.00 13.61
CA ASN A 70 -7.88 -3.90 13.50
C ASN A 70 -7.55 -5.25 12.81
N GLY A 71 -6.33 -5.45 12.30
CA GLY A 71 -5.94 -6.69 11.62
C GLY A 71 -4.92 -6.51 10.51
N THR A 72 -4.49 -7.61 9.91
CA THR A 72 -3.57 -7.60 8.76
C THR A 72 -4.31 -8.07 7.51
N PHE A 73 -4.23 -7.28 6.44
CA PHE A 73 -4.87 -7.54 5.16
C PHE A 73 -3.80 -7.75 4.09
N ARG A 74 -4.05 -8.63 3.13
CA ARG A 74 -3.13 -8.92 2.03
C ARG A 74 -3.81 -8.66 0.70
N ALA A 75 -3.03 -8.12 -0.23
CA ALA A 75 -3.50 -7.71 -1.53
C ALA A 75 -2.57 -8.18 -2.62
N GLN A 76 -3.14 -8.70 -3.70
CA GLN A 76 -2.38 -9.06 -4.90
C GLN A 76 -2.64 -8.01 -5.99
N PRO A 77 -1.66 -7.71 -6.86
CA PRO A 77 -1.88 -6.85 -8.02
C PRO A 77 -2.96 -7.47 -8.90
N LYS A 78 -3.92 -6.65 -9.35
CA LYS A 78 -4.89 -7.08 -10.36
C LYS A 78 -4.15 -7.35 -11.66
N LYS A 79 -4.33 -8.55 -12.21
CA LYS A 79 -3.79 -8.97 -13.50
C LYS A 79 -4.49 -8.24 -14.64
#